data_AF-A0A1S6HW22-F1
#
_entry.id   AF-A0A1S6HW22-F1
#
_cell.length_a   1.000
_cell.length_b   1.000
_cell.length_c   1.000
_cell.angle_alpha   90.00
_cell.angle_beta   90.00
_cell.angle_gamma   90.00
#
_symmetry.space_group_name_H-M   'P 1'
#
loop_
_entity.id
_entity.type
_entity.pdbx_description
1 polymer ?
#
loop_
_entity_poly.entity_id
_entity_poly.type
_entity_poly.pdbx_seq_one_letter_code
_entity_poly.pdbx_strand_id
1 'polypeptide(L)'
;MGVMKTPGVYIVEKNAFPNSVVEVATAVPAFIGYTEKAENGGKSLLNKPWRITSMAEFRSYYGDAPIPEFEIAEKAEDSTEDAAFIIGGKEYTADQSNTKYLLYFSMMLFFQNGGGPCYIVSVGKYNNDVEAAKLSAGITPLIKEQEPTMVVIPEAMLLAEDDCISVQQAALAHCGGVMRNRVTILDVWNGFKDRQDPDGDCIDNFRSKLAGRPHECLFFSRAT
;
A
#
# COMPACT_ATOMS: atom_id res chain seq x y z
N MET A 1 20.02 -41.21 -26.63
CA MET A 1 21.09 -41.84 -25.84
C MET A 1 22.34 -41.92 -26.71
N GLY A 2 23.40 -41.21 -26.36
CA GLY A 2 24.66 -41.26 -27.10
C GLY A 2 25.35 -42.62 -26.87
N VAL A 3 25.63 -43.32 -27.96
CA VAL A 3 26.32 -44.62 -27.96
C VAL A 3 27.79 -44.37 -27.63
N MET A 4 28.25 -44.86 -26.47
CA MET A 4 29.67 -44.80 -26.07
C MET A 4 30.47 -45.86 -26.85
N LYS A 5 31.58 -45.45 -27.47
CA LYS A 5 32.29 -46.24 -28.48
C LYS A 5 33.59 -46.92 -28.01
N THR A 6 33.97 -46.86 -26.73
CA THR A 6 35.19 -47.54 -26.25
C THR A 6 34.91 -48.41 -25.01
N PRO A 7 35.51 -49.62 -24.91
CA PRO A 7 35.40 -50.43 -23.71
C PRO A 7 36.14 -49.75 -22.55
N GLY A 8 35.42 -49.40 -21.48
CA GLY A 8 35.96 -48.76 -20.27
C GLY A 8 34.87 -48.50 -19.23
N VAL A 9 35.29 -48.21 -17.99
CA VAL A 9 34.35 -47.81 -16.92
C VAL A 9 34.06 -46.31 -17.07
N TYR A 10 32.80 -45.97 -17.30
CA TYR A 10 32.33 -44.59 -17.36
C TYR A 10 31.56 -44.27 -16.08
N ILE A 11 32.08 -43.36 -15.28
CA ILE A 11 31.35 -42.77 -14.15
C ILE A 11 30.57 -41.60 -14.72
N VAL A 12 29.24 -41.74 -14.77
CA VAL A 12 28.34 -40.64 -15.10
C VAL A 12 27.71 -40.17 -13.81
N GLU A 13 28.17 -39.03 -13.28
CA GLU A 13 27.48 -38.34 -12.20
C GLU A 13 26.14 -37.82 -12.73
N LYS A 14 25.06 -38.56 -12.47
CA LYS A 14 23.72 -38.02 -12.62
C LYS A 14 23.51 -37.05 -11.47
N ASN A 15 23.41 -35.77 -11.77
CA ASN A 15 23.00 -34.76 -10.79
C ASN A 15 21.60 -35.14 -10.28
N ALA A 16 21.54 -35.64 -9.04
CA ALA A 16 20.37 -36.35 -8.49
C ALA A 16 19.35 -35.44 -7.80
N PHE A 17 19.53 -34.12 -7.90
CA PHE A 17 18.58 -33.15 -7.40
C PHE A 17 18.24 -32.20 -8.55
N PRO A 18 17.01 -32.20 -9.07
CA PRO A 18 16.56 -30.99 -9.75
C PRO A 18 16.63 -29.91 -8.68
N ASN A 19 17.57 -28.97 -8.83
CA ASN A 19 17.49 -27.71 -8.12
C ASN A 19 16.23 -27.01 -8.65
N SER A 20 15.06 -27.35 -8.12
CA SER A 20 13.87 -26.52 -8.28
C SER A 20 14.02 -25.35 -7.33
N VAL A 21 14.99 -24.48 -7.61
CA VAL A 21 14.93 -23.12 -7.11
C VAL A 21 13.80 -22.49 -7.88
N VAL A 22 12.60 -22.54 -7.31
CA VAL A 22 11.52 -21.68 -7.77
C VAL A 22 12.00 -20.27 -7.45
N GLU A 23 12.27 -19.47 -8.48
CA GLU A 23 12.55 -18.06 -8.30
C GLU A 23 11.34 -17.43 -7.60
N VAL A 24 11.47 -17.20 -6.29
CA VAL A 24 10.48 -16.45 -5.54
C VAL A 24 10.81 -14.99 -5.79
N ALA A 25 9.90 -14.28 -6.45
CA ALA A 25 10.01 -12.83 -6.60
C ALA A 25 10.20 -12.23 -5.19
N THR A 26 11.32 -11.55 -4.97
CA THR A 26 11.77 -11.12 -3.63
C THR A 26 10.99 -9.92 -3.09
N ALA A 27 10.12 -9.32 -3.90
CA ALA A 27 9.37 -8.12 -3.57
C ALA A 27 7.95 -8.18 -4.15
N VAL A 28 7.08 -9.02 -3.59
CA VAL A 28 5.65 -9.08 -3.94
C VAL A 28 4.86 -8.31 -2.88
N PRO A 29 4.42 -7.07 -3.16
CA PRO A 29 3.60 -6.31 -2.23
C PRO A 29 2.15 -6.78 -2.20
N ALA A 30 1.54 -6.68 -1.03
CA ALA A 30 0.10 -6.67 -0.84
C ALA A 30 -0.35 -5.24 -0.52
N PHE A 31 -1.11 -4.64 -1.41
CA PHE A 31 -1.76 -3.35 -1.20
C PHE A 31 -3.16 -3.54 -0.63
N ILE A 32 -3.51 -2.74 0.36
CA ILE A 32 -4.83 -2.74 1.00
C ILE A 32 -5.44 -1.36 0.84
N GLY A 33 -6.69 -1.29 0.39
CA GLY A 33 -7.40 -0.03 0.28
C GLY A 33 -8.79 -0.08 -0.37
N TYR A 34 -9.33 1.07 -0.74
CA TYR A 34 -10.62 1.24 -1.39
C TYR A 34 -10.46 1.33 -2.91
N THR A 35 -11.44 0.79 -3.63
CA THR A 35 -11.42 0.70 -5.09
C THR A 35 -12.79 1.10 -5.66
N GLU A 36 -12.90 1.33 -6.97
CA GLU A 36 -14.21 1.65 -7.57
C GLU A 36 -15.17 0.47 -7.47
N LYS A 37 -14.65 -0.72 -7.79
CA LYS A 37 -15.35 -2.00 -7.76
C LYS A 37 -14.39 -3.09 -7.28
N ALA A 38 -14.91 -4.27 -6.95
CA ALA A 38 -14.07 -5.40 -6.59
C ALA A 38 -14.73 -6.68 -7.08
N GLU A 39 -14.59 -6.96 -8.38
CA GLU A 39 -15.35 -8.02 -9.05
C GLU A 39 -14.51 -8.73 -10.13
N ASN A 40 -14.69 -10.04 -10.22
CA ASN A 40 -14.14 -10.87 -11.29
C ASN A 40 -15.23 -11.77 -11.84
N GLY A 41 -15.70 -11.51 -13.06
CA GLY A 41 -16.69 -12.33 -13.75
C GLY A 41 -17.96 -12.58 -12.93
N GLY A 42 -18.44 -11.55 -12.21
CA GLY A 42 -19.63 -11.63 -11.35
C GLY A 42 -19.39 -12.15 -9.92
N LYS A 43 -18.15 -12.54 -9.56
CA LYS A 43 -17.78 -12.89 -8.18
C LYS A 43 -17.15 -11.69 -7.50
N SER A 44 -17.61 -11.38 -6.28
CA SER A 44 -16.99 -10.31 -5.49
C SER A 44 -15.60 -10.70 -4.95
N LEU A 45 -14.66 -9.79 -5.16
CA LEU A 45 -13.29 -9.77 -4.63
C LEU A 45 -13.16 -8.90 -3.36
N LEU A 46 -14.27 -8.39 -2.81
CA LEU A 46 -14.23 -7.60 -1.59
C LEU A 46 -13.65 -8.41 -0.42
N ASN A 47 -12.73 -7.82 0.33
CA ASN A 47 -11.99 -8.42 1.45
C ASN A 47 -11.26 -9.73 1.11
N LYS A 48 -10.92 -9.93 -0.18
CA LYS A 48 -10.17 -11.08 -0.65
C LYS A 48 -8.89 -10.62 -1.34
N PRO A 49 -7.73 -11.17 -0.94
CA PRO A 49 -6.49 -10.95 -1.68
C PRO A 49 -6.65 -11.50 -3.10
N TRP A 50 -6.31 -10.68 -4.09
CA TRP A 50 -6.27 -11.11 -5.47
C TRP A 50 -4.96 -10.70 -6.10
N ARG A 51 -4.32 -11.66 -6.77
CA ARG A 51 -3.04 -11.44 -7.44
C ARG A 51 -3.28 -10.79 -8.80
N ILE A 52 -2.55 -9.70 -9.05
CA ILE A 52 -2.50 -9.03 -10.34
C ILE A 52 -1.04 -8.86 -10.78
N THR A 53 -0.84 -8.62 -12.05
CA THR A 53 0.46 -8.50 -12.71
C THR A 53 0.61 -7.22 -13.51
N SER A 54 -0.46 -6.46 -13.69
CA SER A 54 -0.43 -5.20 -14.44
C SER A 54 -1.53 -4.24 -14.02
N MET A 55 -1.37 -2.96 -14.37
CA MET A 55 -2.40 -1.94 -14.18
C MET A 55 -3.67 -2.21 -15.02
N ALA A 56 -3.55 -2.91 -16.17
CA ALA A 56 -4.71 -3.29 -16.97
C ALA A 56 -5.59 -4.32 -16.24
N GLU A 57 -4.98 -5.28 -15.54
CA GLU A 57 -5.70 -6.20 -14.66
C GLU A 57 -6.31 -5.47 -13.47
N PHE A 58 -5.58 -4.50 -12.88
CA PHE A 58 -6.14 -3.66 -11.84
C PHE A 58 -7.44 -2.99 -12.30
N ARG A 59 -7.42 -2.28 -13.43
CA ARG A 59 -8.62 -1.61 -13.98
C ARG A 59 -9.76 -2.58 -14.29
N SER A 60 -9.42 -3.77 -14.79
CA SER A 60 -10.41 -4.79 -15.11
C SER A 60 -11.17 -5.26 -13.87
N TYR A 61 -10.47 -5.55 -12.77
CA TYR A 61 -11.05 -6.10 -11.54
C TYR A 61 -11.54 -5.02 -10.56
N TYR A 62 -10.82 -3.90 -10.48
CA TYR A 62 -10.96 -2.89 -9.43
C TYR A 62 -11.46 -1.53 -9.90
N GLY A 63 -11.43 -1.29 -11.22
CA GLY A 63 -11.89 -0.04 -11.82
C GLY A 63 -10.83 1.04 -11.93
N ASP A 64 -11.29 2.25 -12.25
CA ASP A 64 -10.46 3.41 -12.56
C ASP A 64 -10.28 4.35 -11.36
N ALA A 65 -9.65 5.51 -11.61
CA ALA A 65 -9.38 6.51 -10.59
C ALA A 65 -10.69 7.05 -9.98
N PRO A 66 -10.67 7.44 -8.69
CA PRO A 66 -11.76 8.22 -8.11
C PRO A 66 -11.86 9.58 -8.84
N ILE A 67 -13.09 10.04 -9.08
CA ILE A 67 -13.34 11.35 -9.70
C ILE A 67 -13.36 12.39 -8.57
N PRO A 68 -12.41 13.32 -8.49
CA PRO A 68 -12.41 14.33 -7.43
C PRO A 68 -13.46 15.40 -7.73
N GLU A 69 -14.22 15.77 -6.70
CA GLU A 69 -15.16 16.89 -6.74
C GLU A 69 -14.59 18.03 -5.89
N PHE A 70 -14.59 19.25 -6.44
CA PHE A 70 -14.03 20.42 -5.78
C PHE A 70 -15.12 21.47 -5.58
N GLU A 71 -15.18 22.02 -4.38
CA GLU A 71 -15.98 23.20 -4.06
C GLU A 71 -15.07 24.43 -4.10
N ILE A 72 -15.52 25.46 -4.82
CA ILE A 72 -14.82 26.74 -4.93
C ILE A 72 -15.53 27.72 -4.01
N ALA A 73 -14.80 28.28 -3.05
CA ALA A 73 -15.29 29.29 -2.12
C ALA A 73 -14.42 30.55 -2.20
N GLU A 74 -15.03 31.73 -1.98
CA GLU A 74 -14.26 32.95 -1.75
C GLU A 74 -13.52 32.81 -0.42
N LYS A 75 -12.22 33.10 -0.42
CA LYS A 75 -11.38 32.95 0.77
C LYS A 75 -11.86 33.92 1.85
N ALA A 76 -12.08 33.40 3.05
CA ALA A 76 -12.40 34.23 4.20
C ALA A 76 -11.21 35.13 4.57
N GLU A 77 -11.47 36.39 4.97
CA GLU A 77 -10.42 37.36 5.31
C GLU A 77 -9.48 36.89 6.44
N ASP A 78 -10.00 36.05 7.36
CA ASP A 78 -9.26 35.49 8.49
C ASP A 78 -8.61 34.12 8.20
N SER A 79 -8.73 33.59 6.98
CA SER A 79 -8.15 32.27 6.64
C SER A 79 -6.63 32.36 6.45
N THR A 80 -5.90 31.48 7.14
CA THR A 80 -4.45 31.30 6.98
C THR A 80 -4.08 30.44 5.78
N GLU A 81 -5.07 29.94 5.03
CA GLU A 81 -4.83 29.11 3.85
C GLU A 81 -4.38 29.95 2.64
N ASP A 82 -3.47 29.38 1.86
CA ASP A 82 -3.03 29.99 0.61
C ASP A 82 -4.18 30.02 -0.41
N ALA A 83 -4.30 31.14 -1.14
CA ALA A 83 -5.29 31.25 -2.20
C ALA A 83 -4.95 30.28 -3.34
N ALA A 84 -5.92 29.49 -3.79
CA ALA A 84 -5.75 28.59 -4.94
C ALA A 84 -5.60 29.38 -6.24
N PHE A 85 -6.39 30.45 -6.42
CA PHE A 85 -6.31 31.38 -7.53
C PHE A 85 -7.03 32.70 -7.23
N ILE A 86 -6.80 33.71 -8.08
CA ILE A 86 -7.35 35.07 -7.93
C ILE A 86 -8.19 35.42 -9.17
N ILE A 87 -9.44 35.85 -8.97
CA ILE A 87 -10.32 36.36 -10.04
C ILE A 87 -10.87 37.72 -9.62
N GLY A 88 -10.64 38.75 -10.44
CA GLY A 88 -11.20 40.09 -10.19
C GLY A 88 -10.76 40.73 -8.86
N GLY A 89 -9.56 40.39 -8.38
CA GLY A 89 -9.03 40.89 -7.10
C GLY A 89 -9.57 40.19 -5.87
N LYS A 90 -10.40 39.14 -6.02
CA LYS A 90 -10.85 38.26 -4.95
C LYS A 90 -10.05 36.96 -4.96
N GLU A 91 -9.67 36.51 -3.77
CA GLU A 91 -8.97 35.24 -3.54
C GLU A 91 -9.98 34.12 -3.37
N TYR A 92 -9.71 32.95 -3.95
CA TYR A 92 -10.56 31.77 -3.86
C TYR A 92 -9.78 30.58 -3.32
N THR A 93 -10.43 29.75 -2.49
CA THR A 93 -9.96 28.41 -2.11
C THR A 93 -10.69 27.35 -2.92
N ALA A 94 -10.04 26.21 -3.11
CA ALA A 94 -10.58 25.07 -3.84
C ALA A 94 -10.35 23.81 -3.01
N ASP A 95 -11.41 23.36 -2.34
CA ASP A 95 -11.35 22.23 -1.42
C ASP A 95 -12.03 21.03 -2.05
N GLN A 96 -11.39 19.87 -1.94
CA GLN A 96 -11.99 18.63 -2.41
C GLN A 96 -13.12 18.25 -1.44
N SER A 97 -14.36 18.23 -1.94
CA SER A 97 -15.55 17.97 -1.12
C SER A 97 -15.80 16.48 -0.88
N ASN A 98 -15.33 15.62 -1.78
CA ASN A 98 -15.49 14.18 -1.66
C ASN A 98 -14.27 13.47 -1.04
N THR A 99 -14.52 12.26 -0.53
CA THR A 99 -13.50 11.43 0.11
C THR A 99 -12.35 11.13 -0.86
N LYS A 100 -11.12 11.33 -0.39
CA LYS A 100 -9.89 10.99 -1.12
C LYS A 100 -9.68 9.47 -1.08
N TYR A 101 -9.13 8.91 -2.15
CA TYR A 101 -8.69 7.51 -2.19
C TYR A 101 -7.33 7.44 -2.87
N LEU A 102 -6.35 6.85 -2.17
CA LEU A 102 -4.94 6.86 -2.61
C LEU A 102 -4.53 5.59 -3.36
N LEU A 103 -5.22 4.47 -3.14
CA LEU A 103 -4.79 3.16 -3.65
C LEU A 103 -4.58 3.15 -5.18
N TYR A 104 -5.51 3.69 -5.96
CA TYR A 104 -5.38 3.73 -7.43
C TYR A 104 -4.11 4.47 -7.88
N PHE A 105 -3.81 5.61 -7.26
CA PHE A 105 -2.62 6.41 -7.61
C PHE A 105 -1.33 5.73 -7.15
N SER A 106 -1.33 5.10 -5.97
CA SER A 106 -0.21 4.28 -5.51
C SER A 106 0.08 3.11 -6.46
N MET A 107 -0.98 2.46 -6.99
CA MET A 107 -0.85 1.40 -7.97
C MET A 107 -0.28 1.90 -9.30
N MET A 108 -0.73 3.07 -9.76
CA MET A 108 -0.17 3.71 -10.95
C MET A 108 1.33 3.99 -10.76
N LEU A 109 1.71 4.59 -9.64
CA LEU A 109 3.11 4.89 -9.31
C LEU A 109 3.95 3.60 -9.21
N PHE A 110 3.43 2.56 -8.57
CA PHE A 110 4.10 1.27 -8.44
C PHE A 110 4.43 0.67 -9.82
N PHE A 111 3.44 0.54 -10.70
CA PHE A 111 3.66 -0.03 -12.04
C PHE A 111 4.49 0.88 -12.95
N GLN A 112 4.39 2.20 -12.82
CA GLN A 112 5.25 3.15 -13.55
C GLN A 112 6.73 3.05 -13.15
N ASN A 113 7.01 2.66 -11.89
CA ASN A 113 8.37 2.41 -11.41
C ASN A 113 8.85 0.97 -11.69
N GLY A 114 8.20 0.23 -12.60
CA GLY A 114 8.59 -1.14 -12.93
C GLY A 114 8.10 -2.18 -11.93
N GLY A 115 7.02 -1.89 -11.20
CA GLY A 115 6.36 -2.82 -10.30
C GLY A 115 5.95 -4.12 -10.99
N GLY A 116 6.19 -5.24 -10.31
CA GLY A 116 5.86 -6.58 -10.79
C GLY A 116 4.52 -7.10 -10.24
N PRO A 117 4.37 -8.43 -10.09
CA PRO A 117 3.19 -9.03 -9.48
C PRO A 117 2.95 -8.50 -8.07
N CYS A 118 1.69 -8.26 -7.74
CA CYS A 118 1.27 -7.81 -6.42
C CYS A 118 -0.12 -8.35 -6.08
N TYR A 119 -0.47 -8.25 -4.80
CA TYR A 119 -1.79 -8.59 -4.29
C TYR A 119 -2.55 -7.33 -3.95
N ILE A 120 -3.85 -7.33 -4.24
CA ILE A 120 -4.76 -6.25 -3.86
C ILE A 120 -5.81 -6.81 -2.91
N VAL A 121 -6.04 -6.12 -1.80
CA VAL A 121 -7.18 -6.36 -0.90
C VAL A 121 -8.04 -5.10 -0.91
N SER A 122 -9.17 -5.19 -1.61
CA SER A 122 -10.17 -4.12 -1.57
C SER A 122 -11.01 -4.24 -0.30
N VAL A 123 -11.03 -3.20 0.54
CA VAL A 123 -11.78 -3.19 1.81
C VAL A 123 -13.10 -2.41 1.74
N GLY A 124 -13.32 -1.66 0.67
CA GLY A 124 -14.55 -0.93 0.42
C GLY A 124 -14.59 -0.36 -1.00
N LYS A 125 -15.68 0.33 -1.33
CA LYS A 125 -15.86 1.03 -2.60
C LYS A 125 -15.61 2.53 -2.44
N TYR A 126 -15.40 3.23 -3.56
CA TYR A 126 -15.52 4.69 -3.55
C TYR A 126 -16.91 5.12 -3.05
N ASN A 127 -16.98 6.33 -2.47
CA ASN A 127 -18.11 6.88 -1.72
C ASN A 127 -18.37 6.20 -0.35
N ASN A 128 -17.46 5.35 0.12
CA ASN A 128 -17.43 4.93 1.53
C ASN A 128 -16.35 5.69 2.30
N ASP A 129 -16.62 6.01 3.56
CA ASP A 129 -15.61 6.61 4.42
C ASP A 129 -14.42 5.68 4.63
N VAL A 130 -13.22 6.27 4.68
CA VAL A 130 -11.99 5.54 4.96
C VAL A 130 -11.94 5.24 6.44
N GLU A 131 -12.24 4.00 6.82
CA GLU A 131 -12.27 3.55 8.21
C GLU A 131 -11.05 2.70 8.58
N ALA A 132 -10.42 3.00 9.71
CA ALA A 132 -9.29 2.25 10.27
C ALA A 132 -9.60 0.76 10.49
N ALA A 133 -10.82 0.46 10.95
CA ALA A 133 -11.27 -0.90 11.20
C ALA A 133 -11.29 -1.75 9.92
N LYS A 134 -11.77 -1.18 8.80
CA LYS A 134 -11.82 -1.88 7.50
C LYS A 134 -10.42 -2.11 6.94
N LEU A 135 -9.54 -1.10 7.00
CA LEU A 135 -8.16 -1.24 6.56
C LEU A 135 -7.41 -2.30 7.36
N SER A 136 -7.58 -2.32 8.69
CA SER A 136 -7.00 -3.35 9.56
C SER A 136 -7.56 -4.74 9.27
N ALA A 137 -8.87 -4.86 9.05
CA ALA A 137 -9.51 -6.13 8.68
C ALA A 137 -9.02 -6.67 7.33
N GLY A 138 -8.59 -5.80 6.40
CA GLY A 138 -7.97 -6.17 5.13
C GLY A 138 -6.63 -6.92 5.27
N ILE A 139 -5.98 -6.84 6.43
CA ILE A 139 -4.70 -7.51 6.68
C ILE A 139 -4.91 -9.01 6.94
N THR A 140 -5.94 -9.39 7.68
CA THR A 140 -6.18 -10.78 8.11
C THR A 140 -6.28 -11.78 6.96
N PRO A 141 -6.98 -11.50 5.84
CA PRO A 141 -7.04 -12.40 4.70
C PRO A 141 -5.67 -12.76 4.11
N LEU A 142 -4.66 -11.90 4.25
CA LEU A 142 -3.30 -12.12 3.73
C LEU A 142 -2.56 -13.27 4.43
N ILE A 143 -3.06 -13.78 5.55
CA ILE A 143 -2.50 -14.98 6.22
C ILE A 143 -2.60 -16.21 5.30
N LYS A 144 -3.63 -16.26 4.45
CA LYS A 144 -3.86 -17.38 3.52
C LYS A 144 -2.91 -17.37 2.32
N GLU A 145 -2.25 -16.24 2.08
CA GLU A 145 -1.36 -16.03 0.94
C GLU A 145 0.10 -16.01 1.41
N GLN A 146 0.91 -16.93 0.92
CA GLN A 146 2.34 -17.04 1.28
C GLN A 146 3.25 -16.22 0.38
N GLU A 147 2.82 -15.89 -0.84
CA GLU A 147 3.61 -15.12 -1.82
C GLU A 147 3.91 -13.66 -1.39
N PRO A 148 3.01 -12.91 -0.72
CA PRO A 148 3.30 -11.54 -0.32
C PRO A 148 4.46 -11.43 0.67
N THR A 149 5.47 -10.63 0.32
CA THR A 149 6.64 -10.30 1.14
C THR A 149 6.61 -8.87 1.67
N MET A 150 5.69 -8.03 1.20
CA MET A 150 5.49 -6.67 1.69
C MET A 150 4.00 -6.38 1.92
N VAL A 151 3.68 -5.53 2.89
CA VAL A 151 2.34 -4.99 3.13
C VAL A 151 2.37 -3.47 3.03
N VAL A 152 1.42 -2.89 2.28
CA VAL A 152 1.32 -1.45 2.05
C VAL A 152 -0.14 -1.03 2.18
N ILE A 153 -0.41 0.02 2.94
CA ILE A 153 -1.77 0.53 3.18
C ILE A 153 -1.78 2.04 2.92
N PRO A 154 -1.86 2.49 1.65
CA PRO A 154 -1.70 3.90 1.31
C PRO A 154 -2.72 4.83 1.97
N GLU A 155 -3.96 4.37 2.11
CA GLU A 155 -5.05 5.20 2.66
C GLU A 155 -4.99 5.39 4.17
N ALA A 156 -4.06 4.74 4.87
CA ALA A 156 -3.83 5.02 6.29
C ALA A 156 -3.50 6.51 6.52
N MET A 157 -2.89 7.19 5.53
CA MET A 157 -2.57 8.62 5.59
C MET A 157 -3.78 9.55 5.55
N LEU A 158 -4.96 9.04 5.20
CA LEU A 158 -6.21 9.82 5.19
C LEU A 158 -6.94 9.77 6.53
N LEU A 159 -6.49 8.91 7.45
CA LEU A 159 -7.06 8.78 8.78
C LEU A 159 -6.55 9.88 9.71
N ALA A 160 -7.26 10.10 10.82
CA ALA A 160 -6.71 10.82 11.97
C ALA A 160 -5.45 10.11 12.49
N GLU A 161 -4.56 10.87 13.15
CA GLU A 161 -3.24 10.36 13.56
C GLU A 161 -3.31 9.06 14.37
N ASP A 162 -4.15 8.99 15.41
CA ASP A 162 -4.24 7.80 16.27
C ASP A 162 -4.80 6.57 15.52
N ASP A 163 -5.77 6.80 14.62
CA ASP A 163 -6.33 5.77 13.75
C ASP A 163 -5.30 5.28 12.73
N CYS A 164 -4.53 6.18 12.14
CA CYS A 164 -3.39 5.86 11.28
C CYS A 164 -2.38 4.98 12.01
N ILE A 165 -1.93 5.40 13.20
CA ILE A 165 -0.99 4.63 14.03
C ILE A 165 -1.57 3.24 14.35
N SER A 166 -2.87 3.14 14.63
CA SER A 166 -3.52 1.85 14.92
C SER A 166 -3.43 0.86 13.74
N VAL A 167 -3.66 1.33 12.51
CA VAL A 167 -3.56 0.53 11.28
C VAL A 167 -2.10 0.11 11.03
N GLN A 168 -1.17 1.03 11.25
CA GLN A 168 0.27 0.76 11.09
C GLN A 168 0.78 -0.25 12.12
N GLN A 169 0.33 -0.17 13.37
CA GLN A 169 0.60 -1.18 14.41
C GLN A 169 0.03 -2.55 14.02
N ALA A 170 -1.18 -2.59 13.44
CA ALA A 170 -1.76 -3.85 12.96
C ALA A 170 -0.93 -4.48 11.83
N ALA A 171 -0.44 -3.66 10.89
CA ALA A 171 0.46 -4.13 9.82
C ALA A 171 1.79 -4.65 10.38
N LEU A 172 2.39 -3.95 11.35
CA LEU A 172 3.61 -4.38 12.04
C LEU A 172 3.40 -5.71 12.79
N ALA A 173 2.29 -5.84 13.52
CA ALA A 173 1.95 -7.06 14.24
C ALA A 173 1.72 -8.26 13.31
N HIS A 174 1.12 -8.03 12.14
CA HIS A 174 0.97 -9.06 11.11
C HIS A 174 2.32 -9.49 10.54
N CYS A 175 3.19 -8.54 10.20
CA CYS A 175 4.49 -8.79 9.61
C CYS A 175 5.47 -9.45 10.59
N GLY A 176 5.66 -8.89 11.78
CA GLY A 176 6.63 -9.36 12.78
C GLY A 176 6.08 -10.42 13.75
N GLY A 177 4.77 -10.43 14.00
CA GLY A 177 4.15 -11.35 14.97
C GLY A 177 3.63 -12.62 14.32
N VAL A 178 2.75 -12.46 13.32
CA VAL A 178 1.95 -13.55 12.73
C VAL A 178 2.70 -14.28 11.61
N MET A 179 3.07 -13.56 10.54
CA MET A 179 3.61 -14.18 9.34
C MET A 179 5.12 -14.35 9.36
N ARG A 180 5.86 -13.37 9.93
CA ARG A 180 7.33 -13.39 10.09
C ARG A 180 8.15 -13.58 8.82
N ASN A 181 7.52 -13.45 7.65
CA ASN A 181 8.12 -13.62 6.33
C ASN A 181 7.91 -12.41 5.41
N ARG A 182 7.45 -11.29 5.97
CA ARG A 182 7.11 -10.08 5.23
C ARG A 182 7.39 -8.84 6.05
N VAL A 183 7.57 -7.72 5.37
CA VAL A 183 7.78 -6.39 5.96
C VAL A 183 6.58 -5.48 5.65
N THR A 184 6.41 -4.39 6.39
CA THR A 184 5.39 -3.37 6.07
C THR A 184 6.09 -2.06 5.73
N ILE A 185 5.57 -1.34 4.74
CA ILE A 185 6.01 0.02 4.40
C ILE A 185 5.00 0.99 5.01
N LEU A 186 5.50 1.95 5.77
CA LEU A 186 4.70 2.90 6.54
C LEU A 186 5.11 4.32 6.19
N ASP A 187 4.12 5.20 6.06
CA ASP A 187 4.31 6.63 5.87
C ASP A 187 4.11 7.40 7.18
N VAL A 188 4.73 8.57 7.28
CA VAL A 188 4.62 9.45 8.45
C VAL A 188 3.41 10.35 8.30
N TRP A 189 2.50 10.32 9.27
CA TRP A 189 1.33 11.21 9.30
C TRP A 189 1.80 12.67 9.39
N ASN A 190 1.27 13.52 8.52
CA ASN A 190 1.77 14.89 8.30
C ASN A 190 3.28 14.98 8.02
N GLY A 191 3.88 13.95 7.39
CA GLY A 191 5.30 13.92 7.06
C GLY A 191 5.78 14.98 6.05
N PHE A 192 4.86 15.79 5.50
CA PHE A 192 5.19 16.97 4.67
C PHE A 192 5.55 18.21 5.51
N LYS A 193 5.26 18.21 6.81
CA LYS A 193 5.62 19.29 7.73
C LYS A 193 7.10 19.25 8.09
N ASP A 194 7.67 20.42 8.38
CA ASP A 194 9.03 20.52 8.90
C ASP A 194 9.10 19.91 10.32
N ARG A 195 10.26 19.42 10.72
CA ARG A 195 10.46 18.90 12.08
C ARG A 195 10.33 19.98 13.16
N GLN A 196 10.58 21.24 12.79
CA GLN A 196 10.41 22.42 13.65
C GLN A 196 9.06 23.12 13.43
N ASP A 197 8.06 22.43 12.86
CA ASP A 197 6.72 22.98 12.70
C ASP A 197 6.15 23.42 14.07
N PRO A 198 5.45 24.57 14.15
CA PRO A 198 4.86 25.05 15.40
C PRO A 198 3.90 24.06 16.06
N ASP A 199 3.26 23.18 15.28
CA ASP A 199 2.36 22.14 15.78
C ASP A 199 3.08 20.89 16.31
N GLY A 200 4.41 20.81 16.17
CA GLY A 200 5.29 19.78 16.75
C GLY A 200 6.06 18.93 15.73
N ASP A 201 7.04 18.13 16.22
CA ASP A 201 7.85 17.23 15.40
C ASP A 201 7.07 15.96 15.03
N CYS A 202 6.60 15.89 13.78
CA CYS A 202 5.84 14.76 13.25
C CYS A 202 6.62 13.43 13.29
N ILE A 203 7.95 13.46 13.17
CA ILE A 203 8.79 12.25 13.19
C ILE A 203 8.92 11.70 14.60
N ASP A 204 9.15 12.57 15.59
CA ASP A 204 9.26 12.16 16.98
C ASP A 204 7.92 11.66 17.52
N ASN A 205 6.81 12.31 17.13
CA ASN A 205 5.46 11.83 17.43
C ASN A 205 5.20 10.44 16.85
N PHE A 206 5.49 10.25 15.56
CA PHE A 206 5.36 8.97 14.88
C PHE A 206 6.15 7.86 15.57
N ARG A 207 7.44 8.08 15.85
CA ARG A 207 8.30 7.10 16.53
C ARG A 207 7.78 6.75 17.92
N SER A 208 7.38 7.75 18.69
CA SER A 208 6.92 7.58 20.07
C SER A 208 5.60 6.81 20.14
N LYS A 209 4.62 7.17 19.30
CA LYS A 209 3.30 6.51 19.27
C LYS A 209 3.38 5.09 18.70
N LEU A 210 4.27 4.87 17.73
CA LEU A 210 4.40 3.57 17.06
C LEU A 210 5.19 2.55 17.91
N ALA A 211 6.20 3.00 18.67
CA ALA A 211 7.03 2.16 19.55
C ALA A 211 6.37 1.74 20.88
N GLY A 212 5.15 2.20 21.15
CA GLY A 212 4.42 1.91 22.41
C GLY A 212 4.06 0.44 22.67
N ARG A 213 4.40 -0.51 21.78
CA ARG A 213 4.27 -1.96 22.03
C ARG A 213 5.55 -2.72 21.69
N PRO A 214 5.95 -3.73 22.50
CA PRO A 214 7.31 -4.23 22.56
C PRO A 214 7.64 -5.27 21.47
N HIS A 215 7.57 -4.89 20.20
CA HIS A 215 8.09 -5.72 19.12
C HIS A 215 8.89 -4.88 18.13
N GLU A 216 10.18 -5.16 18.08
CA GLU A 216 11.19 -4.53 17.22
C GLU A 216 10.74 -4.52 15.76
N CYS A 217 10.70 -3.33 15.16
CA CYS A 217 10.60 -3.16 13.71
C CYS A 217 11.52 -2.02 13.26
N LEU A 218 12.31 -2.31 12.24
CA LEU A 218 13.22 -1.35 11.60
C LEU A 218 12.40 -0.38 10.75
N PHE A 219 12.53 0.92 11.03
CA PHE A 219 11.90 1.99 10.26
C PHE A 219 12.87 2.53 9.20
N PHE A 220 12.44 2.56 7.94
CA PHE A 220 13.05 3.42 6.91
C PHE A 220 12.13 4.61 6.69
N SER A 221 12.52 5.77 7.22
CA SER A 221 11.95 7.06 6.83
C SER A 221 12.86 7.68 5.78
N ARG A 222 12.30 8.08 4.64
CA ARG A 222 12.99 8.89 3.65
C ARG A 222 12.96 10.33 4.15
N ALA A 223 14.06 10.77 4.74
CA ALA A 223 14.32 12.19 4.95
C ALA A 223 14.71 12.81 3.61
N THR A 224 13.93 13.77 3.13
CA THR A 224 14.37 14.76 2.15
C THR A 224 14.10 16.13 2.72
#